data_AF-A0A9E3X8C3-F1
#
_entry.id   AF-A0A9E3X8C3-F1
#
_cell.length_a   1.000
_cell.length_b   1.000
_cell.length_c   1.000
_cell.angle_alpha   90.00
_cell.angle_beta   90.00
_cell.angle_gamma   90.00
#
_symmetry.space_group_name_H-M   'P 1'
#
loop_
_entity.id
_entity.type
_entity.pdbx_description
1 polymer ?
#
loop_
_entity_poly.entity_id
_entity_poly.type
_entity_poly.pdbx_seq_one_letter_code
_entity_poly.pdbx_strand_id
1 'polypeptide(L)'
;MVTGEVSPFTKNAGQAPQRYRADQRTRRFGRRWLLLLLVMGGSIVFVIPFFWMISTSVKSTELVYVFPPVWIPEELHWDNYALAWQRLPFLTFYRNTVFIVCCNLVGTLLSSSLVAYSFARLRFRGRNFLFLVLLSTMMLPGQVTLIPTYFIFSRLGWVNSLKPLIIPTYFGSAFNIFLLRQYFMTISPEMDDAAKIDGCSFFGIYWRILLPLAGPALGVIAIFQFTYDWNDFFNPLIYVNSPKNFPIALGLRMLQGTLVNVPVQQVMAMMLVSIIPVLLVFLLAQRAFIQGIVVSGVKG
;
A
#
# COMPACT_ATOMS: atom_id res chain seq x y z
N MET A 1 71.73 -8.98 41.82
CA MET A 1 71.55 -7.67 41.17
C MET A 1 70.07 -7.58 40.79
N VAL A 2 69.26 -6.82 41.55
CA VAL A 2 68.76 -5.48 41.15
C VAL A 2 67.77 -5.67 39.97
N THR A 3 66.45 -5.56 40.09
CA THR A 3 65.61 -4.57 40.78
C THR A 3 64.19 -5.12 40.94
N GLY A 4 63.51 -4.76 42.03
CA GLY A 4 62.06 -4.88 42.12
C GLY A 4 61.39 -3.64 41.54
N GLU A 5 60.33 -3.86 40.75
CA GLU A 5 59.32 -2.84 40.47
C GLU A 5 57.95 -3.44 40.79
N VAL A 6 57.40 -2.94 41.89
CA VAL A 6 56.01 -3.11 42.29
C VAL A 6 55.19 -2.19 41.39
N SER A 7 54.38 -2.75 40.49
CA SER A 7 53.39 -1.99 39.72
C SER A 7 52.28 -1.48 40.64
N PRO A 8 52.02 -0.17 40.73
CA PRO A 8 50.94 0.37 41.54
C PRO A 8 49.72 0.65 40.66
N PHE A 9 49.07 -0.40 40.14
CA PHE A 9 47.78 -0.26 39.47
C PHE A 9 46.78 -1.32 39.92
N THR A 10 46.51 -1.33 41.22
CA THR A 10 45.24 -1.82 41.77
C THR A 10 44.58 -0.68 42.53
N LYS A 11 43.71 0.09 41.84
CA LYS A 11 42.57 0.78 42.45
C LYS A 11 41.68 1.42 41.38
N ASN A 12 40.38 1.23 41.58
CA ASN A 12 39.25 1.90 40.92
C ASN A 12 38.62 1.19 39.70
N ALA A 13 38.29 -0.10 39.85
CA ALA A 13 37.12 -0.68 39.20
C ALA A 13 35.92 -0.53 40.14
N GLY A 14 35.32 0.66 40.22
CA GLY A 14 34.18 0.88 41.09
C GLY A 14 33.64 2.30 40.99
N GLN A 15 32.41 2.41 40.46
CA GLN A 15 31.52 3.58 40.47
C GLN A 15 31.77 4.64 39.40
N ALA A 16 31.12 4.47 38.25
CA ALA A 16 30.80 5.61 37.37
C ALA A 16 30.01 6.67 38.18
N PRO A 17 30.36 7.97 38.09
CA PRO A 17 29.78 9.00 38.95
C PRO A 17 28.27 9.12 38.71
N GLN A 18 27.47 8.99 39.78
CA GLN A 18 26.00 9.07 39.75
C GLN A 18 25.47 10.34 39.03
N ARG A 19 26.23 11.45 39.05
CA ARG A 19 25.90 12.70 38.34
C ARG A 19 25.84 12.54 36.81
N TYR A 20 26.67 11.68 36.22
CA TYR A 20 26.70 11.45 34.77
C TYR A 20 25.47 10.65 34.28
N ARG A 21 24.90 9.79 35.14
CA ARG A 21 23.67 9.04 34.83
C ARG A 21 22.41 9.89 34.93
N ALA A 22 22.36 10.87 35.83
CA ALA A 22 21.22 11.77 35.99
C ALA A 22 21.05 12.69 34.77
N ASP A 23 22.14 13.29 34.30
CA ASP A 23 22.13 14.25 33.18
C ASP A 23 21.78 13.57 31.82
N GLN A 24 22.20 12.31 31.63
CA GLN A 24 21.75 11.48 30.50
C GLN A 24 20.26 11.13 30.57
N ARG A 25 19.68 11.00 31.77
CA ARG A 25 18.25 10.69 31.97
C ARG A 25 17.38 11.90 31.65
N THR A 26 17.79 13.09 32.08
CA THR A 26 17.07 14.37 31.81
C THR A 26 17.15 14.76 30.34
N ARG A 27 18.30 14.59 29.68
CA ARG A 27 18.44 14.80 28.22
C ARG A 27 17.62 13.80 27.39
N ARG A 28 17.53 12.54 27.81
CA ARG A 28 16.64 11.53 27.17
C ARG A 28 15.16 11.85 27.41
N PHE A 29 14.79 12.41 28.56
CA PHE A 29 13.43 12.83 28.87
C PHE A 29 13.02 14.05 28.04
N GLY A 30 13.83 15.12 28.00
CA GLY A 30 13.57 16.31 27.19
C GLY A 30 13.47 15.99 25.69
N ARG A 31 14.35 15.12 25.17
CA ARG A 31 14.27 14.65 23.78
C ARG A 31 12.97 13.87 23.51
N ARG A 32 12.52 13.03 24.44
CA ARG A 32 11.27 12.25 24.27
C ARG A 32 10.05 13.16 24.22
N TRP A 33 9.96 14.18 25.07
CA TRP A 33 8.85 15.14 25.05
C TRP A 33 8.86 16.01 23.81
N LEU A 34 10.04 16.47 23.38
CA LEU A 34 10.17 17.18 22.10
C LEU A 34 9.69 16.32 20.92
N LEU A 35 10.10 15.04 20.87
CA LEU A 35 9.65 14.11 19.84
C LEU A 35 8.13 13.89 19.90
N LEU A 36 7.56 13.73 21.09
CA LEU A 36 6.11 13.57 21.26
C LEU A 36 5.35 14.83 20.80
N LEU A 37 5.83 16.02 21.13
CA LEU A 37 5.24 17.28 20.69
C LEU A 37 5.33 17.44 19.17
N LEU A 38 6.47 17.09 18.56
CA LEU A 38 6.62 17.11 17.10
C LEU A 38 5.69 16.11 16.41
N VAL A 39 5.58 14.89 16.95
CA VAL A 39 4.65 13.87 16.42
C VAL A 39 3.20 14.32 16.58
N MET A 40 2.83 14.90 17.72
CA MET A 40 1.47 15.39 17.96
C MET A 40 1.14 16.58 17.05
N GLY A 41 2.03 17.57 16.97
CA GLY A 41 1.89 18.71 16.07
C GLY A 41 1.80 18.30 14.61
N GLY A 42 2.68 17.39 14.17
CA GLY A 42 2.62 16.80 12.84
C GLY A 42 1.29 16.08 12.58
N SER A 43 0.82 15.28 13.54
CA SER A 43 -0.45 14.55 13.43
C SER A 43 -1.64 15.50 13.24
N ILE A 44 -1.69 16.62 13.96
CA ILE A 44 -2.74 17.64 13.80
C ILE A 44 -2.75 18.17 12.37
N VAL A 45 -1.58 18.52 11.82
CA VAL A 45 -1.46 19.03 10.44
C VAL A 45 -2.02 18.03 9.42
N PHE A 46 -1.78 16.73 9.60
CA PHE A 46 -2.34 15.70 8.72
C PHE A 46 -3.85 15.50 8.85
N VAL A 47 -4.44 15.79 10.01
CA VAL A 47 -5.89 15.64 10.25
C VAL A 47 -6.70 16.81 9.69
N ILE A 48 -6.12 18.02 9.60
CA ILE A 48 -6.79 19.22 9.08
C ILE A 48 -7.53 19.00 7.73
N PRO A 49 -6.92 18.44 6.67
CA PRO A 49 -7.64 18.24 5.40
C PRO A 49 -8.82 17.28 5.52
N PHE A 50 -8.74 16.26 6.38
CA PHE A 50 -9.86 15.34 6.63
C PHE A 50 -10.98 16.05 7.40
N PHE A 51 -10.63 16.85 8.39
CA PHE A 51 -11.60 17.67 9.12
C PHE A 51 -12.31 18.65 8.17
N TRP A 52 -11.54 19.32 7.31
CA TRP A 52 -12.09 20.21 6.28
C TRP A 52 -13.03 19.47 5.32
N MET A 53 -12.67 18.26 4.90
CA MET A 53 -13.48 17.43 4.03
C MET A 53 -14.80 17.02 4.69
N ILE A 54 -14.77 16.58 5.96
CA ILE A 54 -15.97 16.26 6.76
C ILE A 54 -16.85 17.50 6.91
N SER A 55 -16.28 18.61 7.37
CA SER A 55 -16.99 19.88 7.52
C SER A 55 -17.65 20.33 6.21
N THR A 56 -16.90 20.33 5.11
CA THR A 56 -17.39 20.79 3.81
C THR A 56 -18.47 19.88 3.24
N SER A 57 -18.44 18.58 3.55
CA SER A 57 -19.46 17.63 3.10
C SER A 57 -20.87 17.89 3.64
N VAL A 58 -20.97 18.60 4.78
CA VAL A 58 -22.22 18.93 5.46
C VAL A 58 -22.58 20.41 5.39
N LYS A 59 -21.88 21.20 4.55
CA LYS A 59 -22.19 22.62 4.31
C LYS A 59 -23.26 22.80 3.23
N SER A 60 -23.93 23.96 3.26
CA SER A 60 -24.68 24.48 2.12
C SER A 60 -23.72 24.92 0.99
N THR A 61 -24.21 25.09 -0.23
CA THR A 61 -23.38 25.49 -1.38
C THR A 61 -22.70 26.85 -1.16
N GLU A 62 -23.41 27.77 -0.52
CA GLU A 62 -22.98 29.14 -0.28
C GLU A 62 -21.82 29.17 0.70
N LEU A 63 -21.93 28.42 1.81
CA LEU A 63 -20.92 28.35 2.87
C LEU A 63 -19.58 27.76 2.43
N VAL A 64 -19.53 27.04 1.30
CA VAL A 64 -18.27 26.51 0.75
C VAL A 64 -17.34 27.64 0.29
N TYR A 65 -17.89 28.73 -0.25
CA TYR A 65 -17.13 29.79 -0.92
C TYR A 65 -16.95 31.07 -0.08
N VAL A 66 -17.44 31.08 1.17
CA VAL A 66 -17.33 32.23 2.08
C VAL A 66 -15.91 32.36 2.65
N PHE A 67 -15.45 33.60 2.81
CA PHE A 67 -14.22 33.95 3.51
C PHE A 67 -14.52 34.91 4.69
N PRO A 68 -14.03 34.64 5.91
CA PRO A 68 -13.18 33.51 6.30
C PRO A 68 -13.92 32.16 6.22
N PRO A 69 -13.19 31.05 5.98
CA PRO A 69 -13.79 29.73 5.84
C PRO A 69 -14.49 29.29 7.12
N VAL A 70 -15.76 28.90 7.01
CA VAL A 70 -16.53 28.35 8.12
C VAL A 70 -16.06 26.92 8.42
N TRP A 71 -15.54 26.64 9.61
CA TRP A 71 -15.01 25.32 9.97
C TRP A 71 -16.07 24.35 10.48
N ILE A 72 -17.12 24.85 11.12
CA ILE A 72 -18.25 24.06 11.60
C ILE A 72 -19.50 24.84 11.20
N PRO A 73 -20.31 24.35 10.24
CA PRO A 73 -21.54 25.04 9.87
C PRO A 73 -22.58 24.93 11.01
N GLU A 74 -23.42 25.95 11.15
CA GLU A 74 -24.50 25.96 12.14
C GLU A 74 -25.60 24.94 11.78
N GLU A 75 -25.90 24.82 10.48
CA GLU A 75 -26.84 23.85 9.93
C GLU A 75 -26.09 22.72 9.21
N LEU A 76 -26.41 21.46 9.55
CA LEU A 76 -25.76 20.27 8.98
C LEU A 76 -26.59 19.69 7.82
N HIS A 77 -26.09 19.83 6.60
CA HIS A 77 -26.71 19.32 5.37
C HIS A 77 -26.27 17.89 5.04
N TRP A 78 -26.79 16.90 5.77
CA TRP A 78 -26.54 15.47 5.49
C TRP A 78 -27.17 14.98 4.18
N ASP A 79 -28.16 15.71 3.67
CA ASP A 79 -28.80 15.47 2.38
C ASP A 79 -27.81 15.54 1.20
N ASN A 80 -26.67 16.23 1.35
CA ASN A 80 -25.59 16.24 0.36
C ASN A 80 -25.14 14.83 -0.06
N TYR A 81 -25.12 13.86 0.86
CA TYR A 81 -24.78 12.47 0.56
C TYR A 81 -25.84 11.80 -0.33
N ALA A 82 -27.12 11.98 0.01
CA ALA A 82 -28.22 11.40 -0.75
C ALA A 82 -28.34 12.06 -2.14
N LEU A 83 -28.23 13.39 -2.20
CA LEU A 83 -28.26 14.15 -3.45
C LEU A 83 -27.11 13.76 -4.37
N ALA A 84 -25.89 13.59 -3.84
CA ALA A 84 -24.76 13.11 -4.62
C ALA A 84 -25.01 11.70 -5.17
N TRP A 85 -25.54 10.81 -4.34
CA TRP A 85 -25.86 9.43 -4.71
C TRP A 85 -26.94 9.32 -5.81
N GLN A 86 -27.91 10.23 -5.81
CA GLN A 86 -28.98 10.27 -6.83
C GLN A 86 -28.50 10.83 -8.17
N ARG A 87 -27.44 11.64 -8.20
CA ARG A 87 -26.93 12.29 -9.41
C ARG A 87 -26.18 11.36 -10.34
N LEU A 88 -25.45 10.39 -9.79
CA LEU A 88 -24.62 9.47 -10.55
C LEU A 88 -24.79 8.04 -10.02
N PRO A 89 -24.60 7.02 -10.86
CA PRO A 89 -24.77 5.62 -10.47
C PRO A 89 -23.57 5.11 -9.63
N PHE A 90 -23.35 5.69 -8.45
CA PHE A 90 -22.21 5.39 -7.57
C PHE A 90 -22.13 3.92 -7.19
N LEU A 91 -23.27 3.23 -7.02
CA LEU A 91 -23.28 1.78 -6.79
C LEU A 91 -22.58 1.00 -7.91
N THR A 92 -22.75 1.43 -9.16
CA THR A 92 -22.06 0.83 -10.31
C THR A 92 -20.56 1.09 -10.23
N PHE A 93 -20.17 2.31 -9.86
CA PHE A 93 -18.75 2.67 -9.74
C PHE A 93 -18.05 1.90 -8.63
N TYR A 94 -18.70 1.75 -7.47
CA TYR A 94 -18.21 0.90 -6.38
C TYR A 94 -18.09 -0.55 -6.78
N ARG A 95 -19.12 -1.11 -7.43
CA ARG A 95 -19.10 -2.50 -7.89
C ARG A 95 -17.94 -2.73 -8.85
N ASN A 96 -17.72 -1.81 -9.79
CA ASN A 96 -16.61 -1.90 -10.73
C ASN A 96 -15.26 -1.84 -10.02
N THR A 97 -15.06 -0.89 -9.10
CA THR A 97 -13.82 -0.79 -8.31
C THR A 97 -13.57 -2.04 -7.48
N VAL A 98 -14.55 -2.51 -6.72
CA VAL A 98 -14.42 -3.74 -5.91
C VAL A 98 -14.11 -4.93 -6.81
N PHE A 99 -14.79 -5.05 -7.96
CA PHE A 99 -14.55 -6.13 -8.90
C PHE A 99 -13.11 -6.11 -9.47
N ILE A 100 -12.62 -4.93 -9.88
CA ILE A 100 -11.23 -4.75 -10.34
C ILE A 100 -10.26 -5.16 -9.24
N VAL A 101 -10.41 -4.58 -8.05
CA VAL A 101 -9.51 -4.80 -6.91
C VAL A 101 -9.47 -6.28 -6.51
N CYS A 102 -10.62 -6.94 -6.37
CA CYS A 102 -10.68 -8.35 -6.03
C CYS A 102 -10.00 -9.24 -7.09
N CYS A 103 -10.25 -8.97 -8.37
CA CYS A 103 -9.63 -9.73 -9.46
C CYS A 103 -8.11 -9.50 -9.52
N ASN A 104 -7.67 -8.26 -9.30
CA ASN A 104 -6.26 -7.88 -9.32
C ASN A 104 -5.49 -8.45 -8.12
N LEU A 105 -6.12 -8.49 -6.93
CA LEU A 105 -5.53 -9.15 -5.76
C LEU A 105 -5.25 -10.62 -6.03
N VAL A 106 -6.24 -11.35 -6.54
CA VAL A 106 -6.09 -12.76 -6.89
C VAL A 106 -5.03 -12.94 -7.98
N GLY A 107 -5.13 -12.16 -9.06
CA GLY A 107 -4.21 -12.21 -10.19
C GLY A 107 -2.77 -11.95 -9.79
N THR A 108 -2.52 -10.85 -9.07
CA THR A 108 -1.18 -10.45 -8.62
C THR A 108 -0.59 -11.45 -7.62
N LEU A 109 -1.34 -11.86 -6.59
CA LEU A 109 -0.81 -12.74 -5.54
C LEU A 109 -0.48 -14.13 -6.10
N LEU A 110 -1.37 -14.72 -6.90
CA LEU A 110 -1.15 -16.05 -7.47
C LEU A 110 -0.02 -16.03 -8.49
N SER A 111 -0.07 -15.10 -9.47
CA SER A 111 0.94 -15.04 -10.52
C SER A 111 2.32 -14.72 -9.96
N SER A 112 2.42 -13.72 -9.08
CA SER A 112 3.72 -13.27 -8.56
C SER A 112 4.32 -14.30 -7.61
N SER A 113 3.51 -14.95 -6.76
CA SER A 113 4.02 -15.99 -5.85
C SER A 113 4.47 -17.25 -6.57
N LEU A 114 3.75 -17.67 -7.62
CA LEU A 114 4.12 -18.85 -8.40
C LEU A 114 5.43 -18.64 -9.16
N VAL A 115 5.59 -17.48 -9.80
CA VAL A 115 6.83 -17.13 -10.52
C VAL A 115 7.99 -16.94 -9.54
N ALA A 116 7.76 -16.28 -8.40
CA ALA A 116 8.76 -16.13 -7.35
C ALA A 116 9.24 -17.48 -6.79
N TYR A 117 8.33 -18.43 -6.54
CA TYR A 117 8.65 -19.79 -6.10
C TYR A 117 9.58 -20.47 -7.11
N SER A 118 9.26 -20.37 -8.40
CA SER A 118 10.07 -20.95 -9.47
C SER A 118 11.49 -20.39 -9.47
N PHE A 119 11.67 -19.08 -9.31
CA PHE A 119 13.00 -18.45 -9.22
C PHE A 119 13.74 -18.71 -7.90
N ALA A 120 13.03 -18.98 -6.80
CA ALA A 120 13.61 -19.23 -5.48
C ALA A 120 14.04 -20.69 -5.29
N ARG A 121 13.22 -21.65 -5.73
CA ARG A 121 13.38 -23.08 -5.41
C ARG A 121 13.77 -23.95 -6.58
N LEU A 122 13.21 -23.70 -7.77
CA LEU A 122 13.45 -24.56 -8.92
C LEU A 122 14.81 -24.25 -9.57
N ARG A 123 15.49 -25.30 -10.02
CA ARG A 123 16.75 -25.21 -10.78
C ARG A 123 16.45 -25.47 -12.24
N PHE A 124 16.64 -24.48 -13.09
CA PHE A 124 16.47 -24.59 -14.54
C PHE A 124 17.52 -23.75 -15.27
N ARG A 125 17.82 -24.12 -16.51
CA ARG A 125 18.83 -23.45 -17.34
C ARG A 125 18.37 -22.02 -17.65
N GLY A 126 19.26 -21.04 -17.46
CA GLY A 126 18.96 -19.62 -17.73
C GLY A 126 18.19 -18.88 -16.63
N ARG A 127 17.93 -19.52 -15.47
CA ARG A 127 17.20 -18.91 -14.33
C ARG A 127 17.68 -17.51 -13.95
N ASN A 128 18.99 -17.33 -13.76
CA ASN A 128 19.54 -16.04 -13.32
C ASN A 128 19.42 -14.97 -14.41
N PHE A 129 19.54 -15.37 -15.69
CA PHE A 129 19.35 -14.46 -16.82
C PHE A 129 17.90 -14.01 -16.94
N LEU A 130 16.93 -14.92 -16.89
CA LEU A 130 15.51 -14.57 -16.91
C LEU A 130 15.10 -13.71 -15.72
N PHE A 131 15.70 -13.96 -14.55
CA PHE A 131 15.47 -13.12 -13.38
C PHE A 131 16.03 -11.71 -13.58
N LEU A 132 17.21 -11.58 -14.17
CA LEU A 132 17.79 -10.28 -14.51
C LEU A 132 16.91 -9.54 -15.52
N VAL A 133 16.43 -10.20 -16.58
CA VAL A 133 15.49 -9.62 -17.55
C VAL A 133 14.22 -9.13 -16.85
N LEU A 134 13.66 -9.92 -15.93
CA LEU A 134 12.50 -9.54 -15.13
C LEU A 134 12.77 -8.25 -14.33
N LEU A 135 13.93 -8.14 -13.67
CA LEU A 135 14.30 -6.93 -12.93
C LEU A 135 14.52 -5.72 -13.84
N SER A 136 15.08 -5.92 -15.03
CA SER A 136 15.27 -4.85 -16.02
C SER A 136 13.94 -4.22 -16.45
N THR A 137 12.82 -4.96 -16.42
CA THR A 137 11.50 -4.38 -16.73
C THR A 137 11.06 -3.30 -15.75
N MET A 138 11.58 -3.31 -14.52
CA MET A 138 11.27 -2.31 -13.50
C MET A 138 11.95 -0.96 -13.78
N MET A 139 12.96 -0.93 -14.65
CA MET A 139 13.63 0.30 -15.07
C MET A 139 12.85 1.06 -16.14
N LEU A 140 11.86 0.41 -16.78
CA LEU A 140 11.03 1.04 -17.78
C LEU A 140 9.93 1.88 -17.10
N PRO A 141 9.87 3.19 -17.36
CA PRO A 141 8.77 4.01 -16.86
C PRO A 141 7.47 3.64 -17.57
N GLY A 142 6.37 3.50 -16.81
CA GLY A 142 5.08 3.10 -17.36
C GLY A 142 4.53 4.02 -18.46
N GLN A 143 4.96 5.29 -18.48
CA GLN A 143 4.58 6.27 -19.50
C GLN A 143 5.13 5.91 -20.89
N VAL A 144 6.30 5.26 -20.97
CA VAL A 144 6.90 4.86 -22.25
C VAL A 144 6.14 3.69 -22.86
N THR A 145 5.59 2.79 -22.04
CA THR A 145 4.82 1.63 -22.49
C THR A 145 3.33 1.96 -22.70
N LEU A 146 2.87 3.14 -22.29
CA LEU A 146 1.46 3.55 -22.36
C LEU A 146 0.90 3.47 -23.79
N ILE A 147 1.50 4.18 -24.74
CA ILE A 147 1.02 4.23 -26.13
C ILE A 147 1.03 2.83 -26.77
N PRO A 148 2.13 2.06 -26.72
CA PRO A 148 2.13 0.69 -27.24
C PRO A 148 1.06 -0.20 -26.61
N THR A 149 0.89 -0.15 -25.29
CA THR A 149 -0.07 -0.98 -24.57
C THR A 149 -1.51 -0.61 -24.93
N TYR A 150 -1.79 0.68 -25.11
CA TYR A 150 -3.08 1.14 -25.63
C TYR A 150 -3.38 0.60 -27.02
N PHE A 151 -2.41 0.65 -27.93
CA PHE A 151 -2.59 0.07 -29.27
C PHE A 151 -2.87 -1.44 -29.22
N ILE A 152 -2.20 -2.18 -28.34
CA ILE A 152 -2.47 -3.63 -28.16
C ILE A 152 -3.91 -3.85 -27.71
N PHE A 153 -4.37 -3.18 -26.64
CA PHE A 153 -5.74 -3.37 -26.15
C PHE A 153 -6.81 -2.83 -27.10
N SER A 154 -6.51 -1.79 -27.86
CA SER A 154 -7.39 -1.30 -28.93
C SER A 154 -7.56 -2.35 -30.03
N ARG A 155 -6.47 -2.95 -30.51
CA ARG A 155 -6.52 -4.05 -31.50
C ARG A 155 -7.23 -5.30 -30.98
N LEU A 156 -7.13 -5.59 -29.69
CA LEU A 156 -7.84 -6.69 -29.05
C LEU A 156 -9.34 -6.38 -28.82
N GLY A 157 -9.79 -5.15 -29.07
CA GLY A 157 -11.16 -4.73 -28.79
C GLY A 157 -11.49 -4.66 -27.29
N TRP A 158 -10.49 -4.47 -26.43
CA TRP A 158 -10.65 -4.42 -24.98
C TRP A 158 -10.89 -3.02 -24.43
N VAL A 159 -10.64 -1.99 -25.25
CA VAL A 159 -10.95 -0.59 -24.90
C VAL A 159 -12.44 -0.45 -24.62
N ASN A 160 -12.78 0.40 -23.65
CA ASN A 160 -14.09 0.55 -23.04
C ASN A 160 -14.61 -0.71 -22.32
N SER A 161 -13.71 -1.43 -21.65
CA SER A 161 -14.05 -2.54 -20.75
C SER A 161 -13.10 -2.57 -19.54
N LEU A 162 -13.38 -3.42 -18.55
CA LEU A 162 -12.51 -3.60 -17.38
C LEU A 162 -11.30 -4.51 -17.65
N LYS A 163 -11.26 -5.20 -18.79
CA LYS A 163 -10.23 -6.21 -19.10
C LYS A 163 -8.80 -5.65 -19.10
N PRO A 164 -8.52 -4.47 -19.69
CA PRO A 164 -7.19 -3.86 -19.67
C PRO A 164 -6.67 -3.57 -18.26
N LEU A 165 -7.57 -3.38 -17.29
CA LEU A 165 -7.23 -3.09 -15.90
C LEU A 165 -6.98 -4.36 -15.08
N ILE A 166 -7.57 -5.48 -15.51
CA ILE A 166 -7.60 -6.73 -14.74
C ILE A 166 -6.59 -7.76 -15.25
N ILE A 167 -6.70 -8.11 -16.53
CA ILE A 167 -5.99 -9.25 -17.11
C ILE A 167 -4.46 -9.13 -17.01
N PRO A 168 -3.84 -7.94 -17.19
CA PRO A 168 -2.38 -7.81 -17.04
C PRO A 168 -1.83 -8.25 -15.68
N THR A 169 -2.60 -8.14 -14.60
CA THR A 169 -2.14 -8.52 -13.25
C THR A 169 -1.87 -10.02 -13.10
N TYR A 170 -2.43 -10.86 -13.99
CA TYR A 170 -2.19 -12.30 -14.02
C TYR A 170 -0.85 -12.68 -14.67
N PHE A 171 -0.15 -11.72 -15.27
CA PHE A 171 1.20 -11.93 -15.84
C PHE A 171 2.31 -11.57 -14.86
N GLY A 172 1.95 -11.23 -13.62
CA GLY A 172 2.88 -10.96 -12.53
C GLY A 172 3.46 -9.55 -12.55
N SER A 173 3.87 -9.10 -11.37
CA SER A 173 4.58 -7.84 -11.16
C SER A 173 6.03 -8.12 -10.82
N ALA A 174 6.97 -7.53 -11.57
CA ALA A 174 8.40 -7.76 -11.37
C ALA A 174 8.85 -7.41 -9.93
N PHE A 175 8.31 -6.32 -9.35
CA PHE A 175 8.58 -5.94 -7.97
C PHE A 175 8.06 -6.99 -6.97
N ASN A 176 6.81 -7.43 -7.13
CA ASN A 176 6.19 -8.41 -6.22
C ASN A 176 6.87 -9.78 -6.32
N ILE A 177 7.24 -10.19 -7.54
CA ILE A 177 8.02 -11.41 -7.80
C ILE A 177 9.38 -11.32 -7.12
N PHE A 178 10.09 -10.20 -7.27
CA PHE A 178 11.36 -9.98 -6.59
C PHE A 178 11.19 -10.09 -5.07
N LEU A 179 10.23 -9.37 -4.48
CA LEU A 179 10.00 -9.35 -3.04
C LEU A 179 9.67 -10.74 -2.50
N LEU A 180 8.71 -11.44 -3.12
CA LEU A 180 8.34 -12.80 -2.72
C LEU A 180 9.49 -13.79 -2.91
N ARG A 181 10.31 -13.63 -3.94
CA ARG A 181 11.49 -14.46 -4.13
C ARG A 181 12.47 -14.25 -2.98
N GLN A 182 12.75 -13.00 -2.60
CA GLN A 182 13.63 -12.72 -1.45
C GLN A 182 13.07 -13.33 -0.17
N TYR A 183 11.76 -13.23 0.05
CA TYR A 183 11.10 -13.84 1.19
C TYR A 183 11.19 -15.37 1.18
N PHE A 184 10.88 -16.03 0.07
CA PHE A 184 11.02 -17.49 -0.04
C PHE A 184 12.47 -17.95 0.21
N MET A 185 13.48 -17.16 -0.15
CA MET A 185 14.88 -17.49 0.12
C MET A 185 15.28 -17.40 1.60
N THR A 186 14.50 -16.73 2.47
CA THR A 186 14.76 -16.74 3.92
C THR A 186 14.23 -17.99 4.61
N ILE A 187 13.29 -18.68 3.97
CA ILE A 187 12.71 -19.93 4.46
C ILE A 187 13.72 -21.06 4.25
N SER A 188 14.02 -21.85 5.29
CA SER A 188 15.00 -22.95 5.22
C SER A 188 14.67 -23.93 4.09
N PRO A 189 15.64 -24.28 3.23
CA PRO A 189 15.43 -25.26 2.16
C PRO A 189 15.22 -26.69 2.67
N GLU A 190 15.59 -26.99 3.92
CA GLU A 190 15.40 -28.32 4.52
C GLU A 190 13.91 -28.73 4.57
N MET A 191 13.00 -27.76 4.68
CA MET A 191 11.56 -28.04 4.63
C MET A 191 11.12 -28.53 3.25
N ASP A 192 11.75 -28.04 2.18
CA ASP A 192 11.47 -28.51 0.84
C ASP A 192 11.96 -29.97 0.67
N ASP A 193 13.09 -30.34 1.29
CA ASP A 193 13.65 -31.68 1.19
C ASP A 193 12.88 -32.70 2.05
N ALA A 194 12.48 -32.31 3.26
CA ALA A 194 11.57 -33.11 4.09
C ALA A 194 10.25 -33.40 3.35
N ALA A 195 9.65 -32.39 2.73
CA ALA A 195 8.40 -32.55 1.98
C ALA A 195 8.55 -33.48 0.76
N LYS A 196 9.71 -33.47 0.10
CA LYS A 196 9.99 -34.42 -1.00
C LYS A 196 10.12 -35.85 -0.49
N ILE A 197 10.73 -36.06 0.69
CA ILE A 197 10.79 -37.37 1.34
C ILE A 197 9.38 -37.88 1.66
N ASP A 198 8.47 -36.99 2.07
CA ASP A 198 7.05 -37.28 2.29
C ASP A 198 6.23 -37.44 0.99
N GLY A 199 6.87 -37.40 -0.18
CA GLY A 199 6.22 -37.60 -1.48
C GLY A 199 5.45 -36.40 -2.02
N CYS A 200 5.64 -35.19 -1.47
CA CYS A 200 5.02 -33.98 -2.01
C CYS A 200 5.60 -33.60 -3.38
N SER A 201 4.71 -33.31 -4.34
CA SER A 201 5.11 -32.72 -5.63
C SER A 201 5.61 -31.28 -5.46
N PHE A 202 6.33 -30.74 -6.43
CA PHE A 202 6.79 -29.34 -6.42
C PHE A 202 5.64 -28.34 -6.20
N PHE A 203 4.49 -28.56 -6.86
CA PHE A 203 3.31 -27.73 -6.66
C PHE A 203 2.72 -27.92 -5.25
N GLY A 204 2.77 -29.14 -4.70
CA GLY A 204 2.39 -29.42 -3.32
C GLY A 204 3.25 -28.64 -2.31
N ILE A 205 4.57 -28.61 -2.51
CA ILE A 205 5.51 -27.85 -1.67
C ILE A 205 5.19 -26.35 -1.73
N TYR A 206 4.97 -25.81 -2.93
CA TYR A 206 4.54 -24.42 -3.11
C TYR A 206 3.24 -24.11 -2.35
N TRP A 207 2.17 -24.87 -2.61
CA TRP A 207 0.84 -24.54 -2.13
C TRP A 207 0.64 -24.80 -0.64
N ARG A 208 1.25 -25.87 -0.11
CA ARG A 208 1.02 -26.32 1.28
C ARG A 208 2.06 -25.83 2.27
N ILE A 209 3.26 -25.46 1.82
CA ILE A 209 4.37 -25.08 2.71
C ILE A 209 4.78 -23.63 2.50
N LEU A 210 5.28 -23.30 1.31
CA LEU A 210 5.83 -21.95 1.07
C LEU A 210 4.76 -20.86 1.06
N LEU A 211 3.61 -21.10 0.42
CA LEU A 211 2.57 -20.09 0.29
C LEU A 211 1.97 -19.70 1.67
N PRO A 212 1.62 -20.62 2.58
CA PRO A 212 1.18 -20.27 3.93
C PRO A 212 2.26 -19.58 4.78
N LEU A 213 3.51 -20.03 4.68
CA LEU A 213 4.64 -19.41 5.40
C LEU A 213 4.93 -17.99 4.90
N ALA A 214 4.63 -17.69 3.63
CA ALA A 214 4.72 -16.35 3.06
C ALA A 214 3.54 -15.44 3.38
N GLY A 215 2.61 -15.85 4.25
CA GLY A 215 1.46 -15.06 4.70
C GLY A 215 1.79 -13.60 5.05
N PRO A 216 2.86 -13.29 5.81
CA PRO A 216 3.24 -11.91 6.11
C PRO A 216 3.59 -11.09 4.85
N ALA A 217 4.38 -11.65 3.93
CA ALA A 217 4.77 -10.97 2.70
C ALA A 217 3.58 -10.80 1.73
N LEU A 218 2.74 -11.84 1.62
CA LEU A 218 1.51 -11.79 0.82
C LEU A 218 0.53 -10.74 1.36
N GLY A 219 0.43 -10.60 2.69
CA GLY A 219 -0.37 -9.56 3.33
C GLY A 219 0.07 -8.16 2.94
N VAL A 220 1.38 -7.87 3.00
CA VAL A 220 1.94 -6.57 2.57
C VAL A 220 1.63 -6.30 1.09
N ILE A 221 1.85 -7.28 0.21
CA ILE A 221 1.56 -7.15 -1.22
C ILE A 221 0.06 -6.92 -1.45
N ALA A 222 -0.81 -7.64 -0.75
CA ALA A 222 -2.24 -7.48 -0.86
C ALA A 222 -2.68 -6.05 -0.50
N ILE A 223 -2.13 -5.48 0.58
CA ILE A 223 -2.50 -4.13 0.98
C ILE A 223 -1.99 -3.08 -0.02
N PHE A 224 -0.75 -3.23 -0.50
CA PHE A 224 -0.21 -2.32 -1.52
C PHE A 224 -0.99 -2.41 -2.84
N GLN A 225 -1.33 -3.62 -3.28
CA GLN A 225 -2.13 -3.83 -4.48
C GLN A 225 -3.54 -3.24 -4.31
N PHE A 226 -4.21 -3.52 -3.19
CA PHE A 226 -5.52 -2.95 -2.88
C PHE A 226 -5.48 -1.41 -2.94
N THR A 227 -4.51 -0.80 -2.25
CA THR A 227 -4.38 0.65 -2.19
C THR A 227 -4.08 1.25 -3.56
N TYR A 228 -3.25 0.58 -4.36
CA TYR A 228 -2.93 0.98 -5.71
C TYR A 228 -4.17 0.96 -6.61
N ASP A 229 -4.86 -0.19 -6.69
CA ASP A 229 -6.02 -0.36 -7.58
C ASP A 229 -7.21 0.52 -7.16
N TRP A 230 -7.42 0.70 -5.85
CA TRP A 230 -8.53 1.53 -5.35
C TRP A 230 -8.36 3.01 -5.72
N ASN A 231 -7.11 3.49 -5.70
CA ASN A 231 -6.78 4.88 -6.01
C ASN A 231 -6.42 5.09 -7.49
N ASP A 232 -6.42 4.04 -8.32
CA ASP A 232 -6.03 4.17 -9.71
C ASP A 232 -7.08 4.97 -10.49
N PHE A 233 -6.66 6.15 -10.92
CA PHE A 233 -7.42 7.04 -11.77
C PHE A 233 -6.92 7.00 -13.22
N PHE A 234 -5.61 6.82 -13.40
CA PHE A 234 -4.94 7.08 -14.67
C PHE A 234 -5.18 5.96 -15.69
N ASN A 235 -5.05 4.69 -15.32
CA ASN A 235 -5.32 3.60 -16.26
C ASN A 235 -6.81 3.55 -16.67
N PRO A 236 -7.78 3.66 -15.73
CA PRO A 236 -9.18 3.72 -16.11
C PRO A 236 -9.49 4.87 -17.07
N LEU A 237 -8.89 6.05 -16.86
CA LEU A 237 -9.10 7.21 -17.73
C LEU A 237 -8.70 6.94 -19.19
N ILE A 238 -7.67 6.11 -19.40
CA ILE A 238 -7.17 5.76 -20.74
C ILE A 238 -8.05 4.70 -21.41
N TYR A 239 -8.47 3.69 -20.64
CA TYR A 239 -9.10 2.49 -21.21
C TYR A 239 -10.62 2.48 -21.14
N VAL A 240 -11.25 3.33 -20.33
CA VAL A 240 -12.69 3.29 -20.06
C VAL A 240 -13.36 4.59 -20.46
N ASN A 241 -14.36 4.51 -21.34
CA ASN A 241 -15.04 5.69 -21.89
C ASN A 241 -16.52 5.78 -21.51
N SER A 242 -17.15 4.67 -21.10
CA SER A 242 -18.58 4.64 -20.74
C SER A 242 -18.82 4.63 -19.23
N PRO A 243 -19.77 5.45 -18.71
CA PRO A 243 -20.08 5.50 -17.27
C PRO A 243 -20.39 4.15 -16.63
N LYS A 244 -21.03 3.22 -17.36
CA LYS A 244 -21.32 1.87 -16.87
C LYS A 244 -20.08 1.07 -16.43
N ASN A 245 -18.90 1.43 -16.95
CA ASN A 245 -17.63 0.77 -16.67
C ASN A 245 -16.70 1.62 -15.77
N PHE A 246 -17.12 2.83 -15.38
CA PHE A 246 -16.27 3.70 -14.57
C PHE A 246 -16.03 3.08 -13.18
N PRO A 247 -14.79 3.09 -12.68
CA PRO A 247 -14.52 2.90 -11.26
C PRO A 247 -14.84 4.19 -10.48
N ILE A 248 -14.84 4.08 -9.15
CA ILE A 248 -15.14 5.18 -8.21
C ILE A 248 -14.29 6.43 -8.47
N ALA A 249 -13.00 6.27 -8.79
CA ALA A 249 -12.10 7.40 -9.08
C ALA A 249 -12.56 8.23 -10.29
N LEU A 250 -12.98 7.58 -11.39
CA LEU A 250 -13.58 8.28 -12.54
C LEU A 250 -14.96 8.84 -12.21
N GLY A 251 -15.76 8.13 -11.42
CA GLY A 251 -17.08 8.59 -10.96
C GLY A 251 -17.01 9.90 -10.17
N LEU A 252 -16.05 10.00 -9.25
CA LEU A 252 -15.77 11.23 -8.49
C LEU A 252 -15.32 12.37 -9.42
N ARG A 253 -14.48 12.08 -10.42
CA ARG A 253 -14.07 13.08 -11.41
C ARG A 253 -15.25 13.54 -12.27
N MET A 254 -16.14 12.64 -12.65
CA MET A 254 -17.37 12.96 -13.38
C MET A 254 -18.27 13.89 -12.56
N LEU A 255 -18.41 13.66 -11.24
CA LEU A 255 -19.17 14.54 -10.35
C LEU A 255 -18.62 15.97 -10.33
N GLN A 256 -17.30 16.15 -10.47
CA GLN A 256 -16.66 17.46 -10.58
C GLN A 256 -16.87 18.13 -11.96
N GLY A 257 -16.84 17.36 -13.06
CA GLY A 257 -16.77 17.90 -14.42
C GLY A 257 -18.11 18.08 -15.14
N THR A 258 -19.21 17.55 -14.62
CA THR A 258 -20.49 17.50 -15.34
C THR A 258 -21.35 18.76 -15.17
N LEU A 259 -20.98 19.72 -14.30
CA LEU A 259 -21.88 20.79 -13.88
C LEU A 259 -21.27 22.19 -14.03
N VAL A 260 -22.09 23.12 -14.55
CA VAL A 260 -21.82 24.57 -14.60
C VAL A 260 -21.60 25.15 -13.19
N ASN A 261 -22.16 24.50 -12.16
CA ASN A 261 -21.93 24.78 -10.75
C ASN A 261 -21.45 23.48 -10.06
N VAL A 262 -20.14 23.36 -9.80
CA VAL A 262 -19.57 22.18 -9.15
C VAL A 262 -20.07 22.11 -7.71
N PRO A 263 -20.83 21.08 -7.32
CA PRO A 263 -21.35 20.94 -5.96
C PRO A 263 -20.24 20.40 -5.05
N VAL A 264 -19.30 21.25 -4.65
CA VAL A 264 -18.10 20.87 -3.91
C VAL A 264 -18.44 20.11 -2.62
N GLN A 265 -19.50 20.50 -1.91
CA GLN A 265 -19.97 19.78 -0.72
C GLN A 265 -20.36 18.33 -1.03
N GLN A 266 -20.99 18.08 -2.18
CA GLN A 266 -21.36 16.73 -2.61
C GLN A 266 -20.17 15.91 -3.09
N VAL A 267 -19.20 16.57 -3.73
CA VAL A 267 -17.92 15.93 -4.09
C VAL A 267 -17.19 15.49 -2.83
N MET A 268 -17.10 16.35 -1.81
CA MET A 268 -16.48 16.02 -0.52
C MET A 268 -17.23 14.91 0.21
N ALA A 269 -18.57 14.93 0.17
CA ALA A 269 -19.40 13.85 0.70
C ALA A 269 -19.05 12.50 0.07
N MET A 270 -18.99 12.43 -1.26
CA MET A 270 -18.67 11.16 -1.95
C MET A 270 -17.20 10.76 -1.84
N MET A 271 -16.27 11.72 -1.70
CA MET A 271 -14.88 11.42 -1.38
C MET A 271 -14.76 10.74 -0.01
N LEU A 272 -15.49 11.21 1.02
CA LEU A 272 -15.52 10.55 2.32
C LEU A 272 -15.99 9.11 2.22
N VAL A 273 -17.11 8.88 1.53
CA VAL A 273 -17.63 7.52 1.32
C VAL A 273 -16.59 6.66 0.59
N SER A 274 -15.86 7.20 -0.39
CA SER A 274 -14.85 6.46 -1.16
C SER A 274 -13.62 6.04 -0.36
N ILE A 275 -13.30 6.76 0.71
CA ILE A 275 -12.14 6.48 1.56
C ILE A 275 -12.46 5.42 2.62
N ILE A 276 -13.73 5.19 2.96
CA ILE A 276 -14.16 4.21 3.98
C ILE A 276 -13.53 2.82 3.76
N PRO A 277 -13.57 2.21 2.56
CA PRO A 277 -13.01 0.87 2.36
C PRO A 277 -11.49 0.83 2.55
N VAL A 278 -10.78 1.89 2.18
CA VAL A 278 -9.33 2.02 2.38
C VAL A 278 -9.01 2.12 3.87
N LEU A 279 -9.79 2.89 4.64
CA LEU A 279 -9.62 2.98 6.09
C LEU A 279 -9.89 1.64 6.77
N LEU A 280 -10.94 0.92 6.35
CA LEU A 280 -11.23 -0.41 6.89
C LEU A 280 -10.09 -1.39 6.63
N VAL A 281 -9.58 -1.44 5.40
CA VAL A 281 -8.42 -2.28 5.06
C VAL A 281 -7.21 -1.88 5.91
N PHE A 282 -6.92 -0.59 6.05
CA PHE A 282 -5.82 -0.11 6.89
C PHE A 282 -5.96 -0.52 8.36
N LEU A 283 -7.16 -0.35 8.95
CA LEU A 283 -7.43 -0.71 10.36
C LEU A 283 -7.30 -2.22 10.61
N LEU A 284 -7.70 -3.05 9.64
CA LEU A 284 -7.52 -4.50 9.70
C LEU A 284 -6.05 -4.89 9.49
N ALA A 285 -5.35 -4.18 8.61
CA ALA A 285 -3.98 -4.45 8.20
C ALA A 285 -2.89 -3.92 9.14
N GLN A 286 -3.20 -2.95 10.02
CA GLN A 286 -2.20 -2.26 10.85
C GLN A 286 -1.29 -3.21 11.65
N ARG A 287 -1.84 -4.34 12.13
CA ARG A 287 -1.06 -5.35 12.87
C ARG A 287 -0.08 -6.09 11.96
N ALA A 288 -0.48 -6.40 10.73
CA ALA A 288 0.38 -7.04 9.73
C ALA A 288 1.48 -6.10 9.23
N PHE A 289 1.18 -4.80 9.07
CA PHE A 289 2.17 -3.78 8.72
C PHE A 289 3.29 -3.67 9.76
N ILE A 290 2.94 -3.60 11.05
CA ILE A 290 3.91 -3.49 12.14
C ILE A 290 4.84 -4.72 12.16
N GLN A 291 4.31 -5.92 11.92
CA GLN A 291 5.10 -7.14 11.88
C GLN A 291 6.00 -7.24 10.63
N GLY A 292 5.55 -6.74 9.47
CA GLY A 292 6.31 -6.74 8.22
C GLY A 292 7.51 -5.77 8.22
N ILE A 293 7.35 -4.58 8.83
CA ILE A 293 8.43 -3.57 8.95
C ILE A 293 9.60 -4.11 9.80
N VAL A 294 9.31 -4.95 10.80
CA VAL A 294 10.35 -5.56 11.65
C VAL A 294 11.27 -6.47 10.83
N VAL A 295 10.77 -7.17 9.80
CA VAL A 295 11.61 -8.03 8.95
C VAL A 295 12.58 -7.22 8.08
N SER A 296 12.22 -6.00 7.67
CA SER A 296 13.11 -5.09 6.94
C SER A 296 14.14 -4.35 7.82
N GLY A 297 13.92 -4.32 9.15
CA GLY A 297 14.75 -3.57 10.09
C GLY A 297 15.87 -4.35 10.78
N VAL A 298 15.91 -5.69 10.66
CA VAL A 298 16.91 -6.55 11.34
C VAL A 298 18.17 -6.77 10.49
N LYS A 299 18.64 -5.70 9.83
CA LYS A 299 20.03 -5.60 9.38
C LYS A 299 20.63 -4.34 9.99
N GLY A 300 21.09 -4.50 11.23
CA GLY A 300 21.80 -3.52 12.05
C GLY A 300 22.14 -4.15 13.38
#